data_AF-A0A7J9YHF3-F1
#
_entry.id   AF-A0A7J9YHF3-F1
#
_cell.length_a   1.000
_cell.length_b   1.000
_cell.length_c   1.000
_cell.angle_alpha   90.00
_cell.angle_beta   90.00
_cell.angle_gamma   90.00
#
_symmetry.space_group_name_H-M   'P 1'
#
loop_
_entity.id
_entity.type
_entity.pdbx_description
1 polymer ?
#
loop_
_entity_poly.entity_id
_entity_poly.type
_entity_poly.pdbx_seq_one_letter_code
_entity_poly.pdbx_strand_id
1 'polypeptide(L)'
;MNAKSITGWLAAIGVPNEVVSVGSEADNTWCLLRTEQVRPASATDAEADARGAEDDDTATETVLAWEVFWREQGNRYDWASFTNEVVACHYLFGRLAWSQVARGAVGLLPEAQPAPPAS
;
A
#
# COMPACT_ATOMS: atom_id res chain seq x y z
N MET A 1 -0.73 9.88 7.24
CA MET A 1 -0.85 9.81 5.77
C MET A 1 -2.09 9.00 5.41
N ASN A 2 -2.89 9.47 4.45
CA ASN A 2 -4.11 8.82 3.94
C ASN A 2 -4.16 8.89 2.40
N ALA A 3 -5.17 8.27 1.76
CA ALA A 3 -5.26 8.14 0.31
C ALA A 3 -5.36 9.50 -0.42
N LYS A 4 -5.93 10.53 0.23
CA LYS A 4 -5.99 11.89 -0.32
C LYS A 4 -4.64 12.61 -0.32
N SER A 5 -3.78 12.28 0.65
CA SER A 5 -2.50 12.96 0.87
C SER A 5 -1.28 12.23 0.28
N ILE A 6 -1.38 10.92 0.04
CA ILE A 6 -0.22 10.06 -0.23
C ILE A 6 0.55 10.45 -1.50
N THR A 7 -0.14 10.87 -2.57
CA THR A 7 0.51 11.30 -3.81
C THR A 7 1.40 12.51 -3.61
N GLY A 8 0.99 13.46 -2.76
CA GLY A 8 1.83 14.60 -2.38
C GLY A 8 3.10 14.19 -1.62
N TRP A 9 2.98 13.23 -0.69
CA TRP A 9 4.13 12.69 0.03
C TRP A 9 5.09 11.90 -0.87
N LEU A 10 4.55 11.12 -1.81
CA LEU A 10 5.33 10.37 -2.79
C LEU A 10 6.06 11.31 -3.75
N ALA A 11 5.39 12.35 -4.24
CA ALA A 11 6.02 13.38 -5.05
C ALA A 11 7.15 14.09 -4.30
N ALA A 12 6.98 14.38 -3.00
CA ALA A 12 8.00 15.01 -2.18
C ALA A 12 9.29 14.18 -2.03
N ILE A 13 9.21 12.85 -2.17
CA ILE A 13 10.37 11.94 -2.15
C ILE A 13 10.85 11.54 -3.55
N GLY A 14 10.35 12.20 -4.61
CA GLY A 14 10.78 11.98 -5.99
C GLY A 14 10.13 10.78 -6.70
N VAL A 15 9.05 10.22 -6.14
CA VAL A 15 8.27 9.19 -6.83
C VAL A 15 7.38 9.86 -7.88
N PRO A 16 7.46 9.47 -9.16
CA PRO A 16 6.60 10.03 -10.21
C PRO A 16 5.12 9.68 -9.98
N ASN A 17 4.21 10.58 -10.33
CA ASN A 17 2.78 10.34 -10.15
C ASN A 17 2.25 9.27 -11.10
N GLU A 18 2.89 9.06 -12.26
CA GLU A 18 2.47 8.07 -13.25
C GLU A 18 2.65 6.61 -12.79
N VAL A 19 3.51 6.35 -11.80
CA VAL A 19 3.73 4.98 -11.29
C VAL A 19 2.79 4.62 -10.13
N VAL A 20 1.83 5.49 -9.80
CA VAL A 20 0.90 5.33 -8.68
C VAL A 20 -0.52 5.67 -9.11
N SER A 21 -1.46 4.77 -8.87
CA SER A 21 -2.88 5.00 -9.09
C SER A 21 -3.65 4.83 -7.79
N VAL A 22 -4.46 5.83 -7.42
CA VAL A 22 -5.26 5.82 -6.19
C VAL A 22 -6.74 5.87 -6.55
N GLY A 23 -7.50 4.88 -6.08
CA GLY A 23 -8.94 4.77 -6.31
C GLY A 23 -9.35 4.17 -7.65
N SER A 24 -8.41 3.92 -8.56
CA SER A 24 -8.62 3.23 -9.83
C SER A 24 -7.49 2.27 -10.14
N GLU A 25 -7.76 1.22 -10.89
CA GLU A 25 -6.72 0.37 -11.45
C GLU A 25 -6.12 1.00 -12.70
N ALA A 26 -4.79 0.93 -12.83
CA ALA A 26 -4.07 1.28 -14.04
C ALA A 26 -2.88 0.34 -14.24
N ASP A 27 -2.63 -0.08 -15.48
CA ASP A 27 -1.48 -0.92 -15.80
C ASP A 27 -0.15 -0.18 -15.62
N ASN A 28 0.89 -0.94 -15.25
CA ASN A 28 2.22 -0.44 -14.94
C ASN A 28 2.23 0.59 -13.80
N THR A 29 1.35 0.41 -12.82
CA THR A 29 1.28 1.28 -11.63
C THR A 29 1.10 0.48 -10.35
N TRP A 30 1.56 1.06 -9.25
CA TRP A 30 1.14 0.66 -7.92
C TRP A 30 -0.26 1.22 -7.65
N CYS A 31 -1.22 0.33 -7.50
CA CYS A 31 -2.61 0.65 -7.23
C CYS A 31 -2.89 0.62 -5.72
N LEU A 32 -3.57 1.65 -5.21
CA LEU A 32 -4.21 1.68 -3.90
C LEU A 32 -5.72 1.79 -4.09
N LEU A 33 -6.46 0.73 -3.74
CA LEU A 33 -7.91 0.68 -3.91
C LEU A 33 -8.61 0.49 -2.58
N ARG A 34 -9.76 1.15 -2.43
CA ARG A 34 -10.73 0.80 -1.40
C ARG A 34 -11.68 -0.24 -1.99
N THR A 35 -11.77 -1.40 -1.36
CA THR A 35 -12.62 -2.51 -1.81
C THR A 35 -13.56 -2.95 -0.69
N GLU A 36 -14.61 -3.65 -1.09
CA GLU A 36 -15.50 -4.38 -0.19
C GLU A 36 -15.08 -5.85 -0.25
N GLN A 37 -14.75 -6.43 0.89
CA GLN A 37 -14.40 -7.84 1.01
C GLN A 37 -15.48 -8.56 1.80
N VAL A 38 -15.92 -9.70 1.28
CA VAL A 38 -16.89 -10.56 1.95
C VAL A 38 -16.10 -11.55 2.81
N ARG A 39 -16.30 -11.52 4.13
CA ARG A 39 -15.64 -12.40 5.11
C ARG A 39 -16.69 -13.17 5.91
N PRO A 40 -16.47 -14.44 6.29
CA PRO A 40 -17.34 -15.13 7.24
C PRO A 40 -17.45 -14.36 8.57
N ALA A 41 -18.68 -14.14 9.05
CA ALA A 41 -18.99 -13.31 10.22
C ALA A 41 -18.46 -13.88 11.55
N SER A 42 -18.07 -15.16 11.58
CA SER A 42 -17.50 -15.85 12.76
C SER A 42 -15.98 -15.87 12.81
N ALA A 43 -15.28 -15.12 11.94
CA ALA A 43 -13.81 -15.14 11.87
C ALA A 43 -13.08 -14.38 13.00
N THR A 44 -13.79 -13.80 13.97
CA THR A 44 -13.19 -13.38 15.25
C THR A 44 -12.99 -14.62 16.12
N ASP A 45 -11.73 -15.05 16.21
CA ASP A 45 -11.20 -16.12 17.07
C ASP A 45 -11.58 -17.56 16.69
N ALA A 46 -11.12 -17.99 15.50
CA ALA A 46 -11.14 -19.40 15.10
C ALA A 46 -9.99 -20.20 15.75
N GLU A 47 -10.12 -20.52 17.03
CA GLU A 47 -9.48 -21.69 17.65
C GLU A 47 -10.41 -22.23 18.77
N ALA A 48 -11.37 -23.10 18.40
CA ALA A 48 -11.75 -24.28 19.18
C ALA A 48 -12.90 -25.06 18.50
N ASP A 49 -12.66 -26.35 18.35
CA ASP A 49 -13.62 -27.43 18.13
C ASP A 49 -14.42 -27.50 16.82
N ALA A 50 -13.78 -28.13 15.83
CA ALA A 50 -14.47 -28.82 14.75
C ALA A 50 -15.13 -30.12 15.27
N ARG A 51 -16.35 -30.01 15.81
CA ARG A 51 -17.31 -31.13 15.84
C ARG A 51 -18.71 -30.65 15.48
N GLY A 52 -19.03 -30.81 14.20
CA GLY A 52 -20.37 -31.10 13.68
C GLY A 52 -21.45 -30.03 13.90
N ALA A 53 -21.75 -29.28 12.84
CA ALA A 53 -23.09 -28.76 12.58
C ALA A 53 -23.26 -28.58 11.06
N GLU A 54 -24.07 -29.43 10.44
CA GLU A 54 -24.64 -29.18 9.11
C GLU A 54 -25.85 -28.26 9.32
N ASP A 55 -25.63 -26.95 9.22
CA ASP A 55 -26.69 -25.96 8.95
C ASP A 55 -26.03 -24.78 8.21
N ASP A 56 -26.36 -24.62 6.92
CA ASP A 56 -25.66 -23.82 5.91
C ASP A 56 -26.11 -22.35 5.88
N ASP A 57 -26.12 -21.68 7.04
CA ASP A 57 -26.29 -20.23 7.15
C ASP A 57 -25.00 -19.60 7.70
N THR A 58 -23.90 -19.77 6.96
CA THR A 58 -22.64 -19.08 7.29
C THR A 58 -22.80 -17.60 6.94
N ALA A 59 -23.36 -16.84 7.89
CA ALA A 59 -23.50 -15.40 7.77
C ALA A 59 -22.18 -14.78 7.31
N THR A 60 -22.22 -14.06 6.20
CA THR A 60 -21.05 -13.39 5.61
C THR A 60 -21.22 -11.90 5.78
N GLU A 61 -20.18 -11.24 6.30
CA GLU A 61 -20.15 -9.80 6.50
C GLU A 61 -19.32 -9.15 5.40
N THR A 62 -19.86 -8.10 4.78
CA THR A 62 -19.08 -7.24 3.88
C THR A 62 -18.33 -6.22 4.70
N VAL A 63 -17.01 -6.37 4.76
CA VAL A 63 -16.10 -5.45 5.44
C VAL A 63 -15.36 -4.59 4.42
N LEU A 64 -15.05 -3.36 4.81
CA LEU A 64 -14.23 -2.48 4.00
C LEU A 64 -12.75 -2.86 4.12
N ALA A 65 -12.06 -2.90 2.99
CA ALA A 65 -10.64 -3.16 2.90
C ALA A 65 -9.92 -2.16 1.98
N TRP A 66 -8.61 -2.15 2.08
CA TRP A 66 -7.68 -1.37 1.29
C TRP A 66 -6.66 -2.31 0.67
N GLU A 67 -6.66 -2.40 -0.64
CA GLU A 67 -5.77 -3.25 -1.40
C GLU A 67 -4.62 -2.43 -1.98
N VAL A 68 -3.39 -2.96 -1.86
CA VAL A 68 -2.19 -2.41 -2.48
C VAL A 68 -1.55 -3.49 -3.34
N PHE A 69 -1.31 -3.19 -4.61
CA PHE A 69 -0.68 -4.13 -5.54
C PHE A 69 -0.02 -3.43 -6.72
N TRP A 70 0.93 -4.09 -7.36
CA TRP A 70 1.45 -3.71 -8.67
C TRP A 70 0.56 -4.33 -9.74
N ARG A 71 0.11 -3.54 -10.72
CA ARG A 71 -0.65 -4.05 -11.86
C ARG A 71 0.23 -4.08 -13.10
N GLU A 72 0.30 -5.21 -13.78
CA GLU A 72 1.04 -5.35 -15.03
C GLU A 72 0.35 -6.37 -15.94
N GLN A 73 0.03 -5.93 -17.17
CA GLN A 73 -0.61 -6.76 -18.19
C GLN A 73 -1.89 -7.46 -17.69
N GLY A 74 -2.68 -6.76 -16.87
CA GLY A 74 -3.91 -7.30 -16.28
C GLY A 74 -3.73 -8.22 -15.08
N ASN A 75 -2.49 -8.54 -14.70
CA ASN A 75 -2.19 -9.31 -13.49
C ASN A 75 -1.91 -8.40 -12.29
N ARG A 76 -2.25 -8.86 -11.08
CA ARG A 76 -1.92 -8.20 -9.82
C ARG A 76 -0.76 -8.93 -9.15
N TYR A 77 0.32 -8.22 -8.91
CA TYR A 77 1.52 -8.70 -8.23
C TYR A 77 1.69 -8.03 -6.88
N ASP A 78 2.42 -8.70 -5.98
CA ASP A 78 2.78 -8.19 -4.66
C ASP A 78 1.59 -7.63 -3.86
N TRP A 79 0.44 -8.32 -3.97
CA TRP A 79 -0.84 -7.92 -3.40
C TRP A 79 -0.84 -8.01 -1.88
N ALA A 80 -1.38 -6.97 -1.25
CA ALA A 80 -1.64 -6.91 0.18
C ALA A 80 -3.00 -6.25 0.44
N SER A 81 -3.75 -6.76 1.42
CA SER A 81 -5.03 -6.19 1.87
C SER A 81 -4.95 -5.74 3.34
N PHE A 82 -5.57 -4.61 3.64
CA PHE A 82 -5.57 -4.00 4.97
C PHE A 82 -6.97 -3.50 5.33
N THR A 83 -7.37 -3.61 6.59
CA THR A 83 -8.63 -3.01 7.07
C THR A 83 -8.51 -1.51 7.37
N ASN A 84 -7.27 -0.98 7.43
CA ASN A 84 -6.98 0.40 7.81
C ASN A 84 -6.29 1.16 6.68
N GLU A 85 -6.91 2.27 6.26
CA GLU A 85 -6.40 3.16 5.21
C GLU A 85 -4.97 3.64 5.49
N VAL A 86 -4.71 4.04 6.73
CA VAL A 86 -3.42 4.62 7.13
C VAL A 86 -2.31 3.57 7.01
N VAL A 87 -2.60 2.31 7.37
CA VAL A 87 -1.63 1.21 7.26
C VAL A 87 -1.32 0.89 5.80
N ALA A 88 -2.36 0.80 4.95
CA ALA A 88 -2.18 0.61 3.51
C ALA A 88 -1.33 1.73 2.88
N CYS A 89 -1.59 2.98 3.26
CA CYS A 89 -0.83 4.13 2.78
C CYS A 89 0.64 4.08 3.21
N HIS A 90 0.93 3.74 4.47
CA HIS A 90 2.33 3.59 4.94
C HIS A 90 3.04 2.44 4.26
N TYR A 91 2.34 1.33 4.01
CA TYR A 91 2.90 0.19 3.29
C TYR A 91 3.32 0.58 1.86
N LEU A 92 2.42 1.22 1.11
CA LEU A 92 2.73 1.72 -0.24
C LEU A 92 3.88 2.74 -0.22
N PHE A 93 3.82 3.71 0.70
CA PHE A 93 4.88 4.70 0.85
C PHE A 93 6.24 4.06 1.15
N GLY A 94 6.30 3.11 2.09
CA GLY A 94 7.54 2.43 2.45
C GLY A 94 8.17 1.67 1.28
N ARG A 95 7.35 0.97 0.49
CA ARG A 95 7.82 0.27 -0.73
C ARG A 95 8.44 1.22 -1.74
N LEU A 96 7.75 2.33 -2.02
CA LEU A 96 8.21 3.29 -3.02
C LEU A 96 9.39 4.12 -2.50
N ALA A 97 9.42 4.46 -1.22
CA ALA A 97 10.56 5.11 -0.58
C ALA A 97 11.81 4.22 -0.66
N TRP A 98 11.69 2.93 -0.38
CA TRP A 98 12.80 1.99 -0.53
C TRP A 98 13.29 1.92 -1.99
N SER A 99 12.39 1.96 -2.97
CA SER A 99 12.80 2.01 -4.39
C SER A 99 13.63 3.26 -4.72
N GLN A 100 13.33 4.41 -4.12
CA GLN A 100 14.11 5.63 -4.29
C GLN A 100 15.47 5.54 -3.60
N VAL A 101 15.54 4.92 -2.41
CA VAL A 101 16.81 4.64 -1.71
C VAL A 101 17.69 3.71 -2.55
N ALA A 102 17.13 2.59 -3.04
CA ALA A 102 17.84 1.62 -3.85
C ALA A 102 18.39 2.23 -5.17
N ARG A 103 17.72 3.26 -5.70
CA ARG A 103 18.15 4.02 -6.89
C ARG A 103 19.15 5.15 -6.57
N GLY A 104 19.46 5.39 -5.30
CA GLY A 104 20.32 6.51 -4.87
C GLY A 104 19.65 7.89 -4.93
N ALA A 105 18.34 7.96 -5.17
CA ALA A 105 17.58 9.21 -5.25
C ALA A 105 17.32 9.83 -3.87
N VAL A 106 17.28 9.00 -2.83
CA VAL A 106 17.21 9.42 -1.43
C VAL A 106 18.50 8.95 -0.75
N GLY A 107 19.45 9.87 -0.50
CA GLY A 107 20.71 9.42 0.11
C GLY A 107 21.87 10.40 0.30
N LEU A 108 21.89 11.61 -0.25
CA LEU A 108 23.04 12.52 -0.02
C LEU A 108 22.56 13.92 0.36
N LEU A 109 22.86 14.33 1.59
CA LEU A 109 23.01 15.76 1.88
C LEU A 109 24.13 16.28 0.96
N PRO A 110 24.03 17.49 0.40
CA PRO A 110 25.14 18.07 -0.33
C PRO A 110 26.39 18.01 0.55
N GLU A 111 27.51 17.49 0.03
CA GLU A 111 28.80 17.71 0.69
C GLU A 111 28.94 19.23 0.87
N ALA A 112 29.17 19.67 2.11
CA ALA A 112 29.40 21.07 2.39
C ALA A 112 30.62 21.52 1.58
N GLN A 113 30.38 22.33 0.55
CA GLN A 113 31.43 22.95 -0.26
C GLN A 113 32.44 23.62 0.70
N PRO A 114 33.71 23.19 0.77
CA PRO A 114 34.68 23.86 1.62
C PRO A 114 34.81 25.32 1.17
N ALA A 115 34.68 26.24 2.13
CA ALA A 115 34.75 27.68 1.87
C ALA A 115 36.09 28.04 1.18
N PRO A 116 36.09 28.93 0.18
CA PRO A 116 37.32 29.35 -0.47
C PRO A 116 38.29 30.00 0.54
N PRO A 117 39.61 29.83 0.40
CA PRO A 117 40.57 30.40 1.34
C PRO A 117 40.48 31.93 1.32
N ALA A 118 40.39 32.54 2.51
CA ALA A 118 40.47 33.98 2.68
C ALA A 118 41.86 34.47 2.24
N SER A 119 41.87 35.53 1.42
CA SER A 119 43.08 36.19 0.89
C SER A 119 43.85 36.96 1.97
#